data_AF-A0A5Q8CPJ1-F1
#
_entry.id   AF-A0A5Q8CPJ1-F1
#
_cell.length_a   1.000
_cell.length_b   1.000
_cell.length_c   1.000
_cell.angle_alpha   90.00
_cell.angle_beta   90.00
_cell.angle_gamma   90.00
#
_symmetry.space_group_name_H-M   'P 1'
#
loop_
_entity.id
_entity.type
_entity.pdbx_description
1 polymer ?
#
loop_
_entity_poly.entity_id
_entity_poly.type
_entity_poly.pdbx_seq_one_letter_code
_entity_poly.pdbx_strand_id
1 'polypeptide(L)' 'MSPANAKLNAFPVFLRVDGEAVAIVGNGEEALAKARLLAQSNATLRIIADNADPELLNFIATAGAVHVDVAYDAAHLED' A
#
# COMPACT_ATOMS: atom_id res chain seq x y z
N MET A 1 1.05 -38.12 -20.82
CA MET A 1 0.68 -36.69 -20.93
C MET A 1 1.54 -35.93 -19.95
N SER A 2 2.53 -35.18 -20.44
CA SER A 2 3.34 -34.30 -19.60
C SER A 2 2.48 -33.13 -19.10
N PRO A 3 2.57 -32.71 -17.83
CA PRO A 3 1.84 -31.53 -17.37
C PRO A 3 2.35 -30.32 -18.15
N ALA A 4 1.41 -29.58 -18.74
CA ALA A 4 1.72 -28.32 -19.39
C ALA A 4 2.45 -27.41 -18.38
N ASN A 5 3.63 -26.93 -18.77
CA ASN A 5 4.43 -25.99 -17.99
C ASN A 5 3.60 -24.71 -17.80
N ALA A 6 2.88 -24.60 -16.67
CA ALA A 6 2.15 -23.39 -16.32
C ALA A 6 3.18 -22.28 -16.06
N LYS A 7 3.31 -21.34 -16.99
CA LYS A 7 4.17 -20.17 -16.80
C LYS A 7 3.67 -19.39 -15.59
N LEU A 8 4.59 -19.02 -14.70
CA LEU A 8 4.30 -18.15 -13.57
C LEU A 8 3.98 -16.74 -14.11
N ASN A 9 2.79 -16.22 -13.81
CA ASN A 9 2.36 -14.87 -14.20
C ASN A 9 2.96 -13.77 -13.31
N ALA A 10 3.56 -14.14 -12.19
CA ALA A 10 4.21 -13.24 -11.25
C ALA A 10 5.42 -13.95 -10.63
N PHE A 11 6.46 -13.17 -10.34
CA PHE A 11 7.64 -13.64 -9.63
C PHE A 11 7.51 -13.26 -8.15
N PRO A 12 7.46 -14.23 -7.22
CA PRO A 12 7.36 -13.91 -5.80
C PRO A 12 8.70 -13.36 -5.29
N VAL A 13 8.64 -12.25 -4.57
CA VAL A 13 9.79 -11.67 -3.86
C VAL A 13 9.41 -11.40 -2.42
N PHE A 14 10.41 -11.53 -1.53
CA PHE A 14 10.31 -11.08 -0.16
C PHE A 14 11.11 -9.78 -0.03
N LEU A 15 10.47 -8.74 0.49
CA LEU A 15 11.09 -7.44 0.70
C LEU A 15 11.17 -7.17 2.20
N ARG A 16 12.34 -6.72 2.67
CA ARG A 16 12.49 -6.23 4.05
C ARG A 16 12.06 -4.77 4.08
N VAL A 17 11.04 -4.47 4.87
CA VAL A 17 10.42 -3.13 4.98
C VAL A 17 10.57 -2.51 6.36
N ASP A 18 11.40 -3.11 7.22
CA ASP A 18 11.66 -2.60 8.57
C ASP A 18 12.34 -1.23 8.50
N GLY A 19 11.66 -0.20 9.02
CA GLY A 19 12.11 1.20 8.94
C GLY A 19 11.96 1.85 7.57
N GLU A 20 11.45 1.13 6.58
CA GLU A 20 11.24 1.67 5.23
C GLU A 20 9.88 2.37 5.12
N ALA A 21 9.83 3.40 4.29
CA ALA A 21 8.57 4.06 3.96
C ALA A 21 7.82 3.30 2.87
N VAL A 22 6.56 2.97 3.11
CA VAL A 22 5.69 2.33 2.12
C VAL A 22 4.52 3.25 1.82
N ALA A 23 4.49 3.77 0.60
CA ALA A 23 3.41 4.59 0.10
C ALA A 23 2.27 3.73 -0.46
N ILE A 24 1.05 4.03 -0.05
CA ILE A 24 -0.19 3.44 -0.58
C ILE A 24 -0.98 4.60 -1.18
N VAL A 25 -1.25 4.51 -2.48
CA VAL A 25 -2.03 5.50 -3.20
C VAL A 25 -3.43 4.95 -3.44
N GLY A 26 -4.45 5.70 -3.05
CA GLY A 26 -5.85 5.38 -3.33
C GLY A 26 -6.79 5.60 -2.14
N ASN A 27 -8.06 5.81 -2.45
CA ASN A 27 -9.01 6.41 -1.52
C ASN A 27 -9.96 5.41 -0.85
N GLY A 28 -10.06 4.18 -1.38
CA GLY A 28 -11.12 3.24 -1.00
C GLY A 28 -10.66 1.90 -0.41
N GLU A 29 -11.54 0.92 -0.52
CA GLU A 29 -11.41 -0.40 0.12
C GLU A 29 -10.12 -1.14 -0.25
N GLU A 30 -9.66 -1.04 -1.49
CA GLU A 30 -8.41 -1.68 -1.93
C GLU A 30 -7.18 -1.09 -1.22
N ALA A 31 -7.15 0.23 -1.03
CA ALA A 31 -6.07 0.89 -0.29
C ALA A 31 -6.10 0.48 1.18
N LEU A 32 -7.29 0.41 1.78
CA LEU A 32 -7.48 -0.08 3.15
C LEU A 32 -7.03 -1.53 3.33
N ALA A 33 -7.37 -2.42 2.38
CA ALA A 33 -6.95 -3.82 2.43
C ALA A 33 -5.41 -3.95 2.39
N LYS A 34 -4.74 -3.18 1.52
CA LYS A 34 -3.27 -3.14 1.45
C LYS A 34 -2.67 -2.54 2.73
N ALA A 35 -3.28 -1.48 3.27
CA ALA A 35 -2.81 -0.82 4.47
C ALA A 35 -2.88 -1.75 5.70
N ARG A 36 -3.97 -2.51 5.85
CA ARG A 36 -4.11 -3.53 6.91
C ARG A 36 -3.09 -4.67 6.77
N LEU A 37 -2.77 -5.07 5.54
CA LEU A 37 -1.74 -6.08 5.31
C LEU A 37 -0.35 -5.56 5.70
N LEU A 38 0.00 -4.36 5.24
CA LEU A 38 1.33 -3.78 5.48
C LEU A 38 1.51 -3.28 6.92
N ALA A 39 0.45 -2.93 7.64
CA ALA A 39 0.50 -2.58 9.06
C ALA A 39 0.89 -3.75 9.98
N GLN A 40 0.89 -4.98 9.47
CA GLN A 40 1.44 -6.14 10.20
C GLN A 40 2.98 -6.19 10.15
N SER A 41 3.61 -5.25 9.43
CA SER A 41 5.05 -5.10 9.34
C SER A 41 5.54 -3.84 10.05
N ASN A 42 6.86 -3.69 10.18
CA ASN A 42 7.49 -2.50 10.75
C ASN A 42 7.70 -1.37 9.71
N ALA A 43 6.93 -1.36 8.63
CA ALA A 43 6.98 -0.30 7.63
C ALA A 43 6.35 0.99 8.17
N THR A 44 6.91 2.13 7.77
CA THR A 44 6.26 3.43 7.97
C THR A 44 5.24 3.64 6.86
N LEU A 45 3.96 3.50 7.17
CA LEU A 45 2.89 3.65 6.19
C LEU A 45 2.63 5.13 5.87
N ARG A 46 2.60 5.44 4.58
CA ARG A 46 2.14 6.73 4.02
C ARG A 46 0.95 6.47 3.12
N ILE A 47 -0.22 7.00 3.47
CA ILE A 47 -1.42 6.85 2.66
C ILE A 47 -1.65 8.17 1.93
N ILE A 48 -1.58 8.13 0.60
CA ILE A 48 -1.80 9.27 -0.28
C ILE A 48 -3.19 9.09 -0.87
N ALA A 49 -4.11 9.93 -0.41
CA ALA A 49 -5.51 9.79 -0.75
C ALA A 49 -6.23 11.13 -0.63
N ASP A 50 -6.74 11.64 -1.75
CA ASP A 50 -7.69 12.76 -1.78
C ASP A 50 -9.10 12.24 -1.56
N ASN A 51 -9.87 12.84 -0.66
CA ASN A 51 -11.24 12.36 -0.35
C ASN A 51 -11.26 10.86 0.05
N ALA A 52 -10.36 10.47 0.96
CA ALA A 52 -10.30 9.11 1.49
C ALA A 52 -11.64 8.69 2.14
N ASP A 53 -12.01 7.42 1.92
CA ASP A 53 -13.22 6.85 2.51
C ASP A 53 -13.17 6.89 4.04
N PRO A 54 -14.32 7.01 4.72
CA PRO A 54 -14.37 7.12 6.19
C PRO A 54 -13.66 5.98 6.92
N GLU A 55 -13.73 4.76 6.40
CA GLU A 55 -13.04 3.60 6.98
C GLU A 55 -11.51 3.70 6.86
N LEU A 56 -11.02 4.26 5.75
CA LEU A 56 -9.60 4.49 5.53
C LEU A 56 -9.07 5.59 6.45
N LEU A 57 -9.82 6.67 6.62
CA LEU A 57 -9.50 7.74 7.58
C LEU A 57 -9.46 7.22 9.02
N ASN A 58 -10.44 6.40 9.41
CA ASN A 58 -10.44 5.77 10.73
C ASN A 58 -9.23 4.85 10.91
N PHE A 59 -8.89 4.06 9.89
CA PHE A 59 -7.69 3.23 9.93
C PHE A 59 -6.41 4.08 10.10
N ILE A 60 -6.23 5.13 9.30
CA ILE A 60 -5.08 6.04 9.38
C ILE A 60 -4.90 6.55 10.82
N ALA A 61 -5.99 7.05 11.42
CA ALA A 61 -5.96 7.61 12.77
C ALA A 61 -5.59 6.56 13.83
N THR A 62 -6.08 5.32 13.67
CA THR A 62 -5.81 4.23 14.63
C THR A 62 -4.44 3.58 14.45
N ALA A 63 -3.95 3.48 13.21
CA ALA A 63 -2.68 2.84 12.88
C ALA A 63 -1.48 3.79 13.04
N GLY A 64 -1.71 5.09 13.24
CA GLY A 64 -0.65 6.10 13.28
C GLY A 64 0.04 6.29 11.92
N ALA A 65 -0.65 5.94 10.83
CA ALA A 65 -0.14 6.13 9.48
C ALA A 65 -0.11 7.62 9.12
N VAL A 66 0.83 8.03 8.28
CA VAL A 66 0.86 9.39 7.75
C VAL A 66 -0.16 9.49 6.63
N HIS A 67 -1.11 10.41 6.73
CA HIS A 67 -2.04 10.74 5.64
C HIS A 67 -1.55 11.96 4.88
N VAL A 68 -1.47 11.82 3.56
CA VAL A 68 -1.22 12.89 2.62
C VAL A 68 -2.53 13.12 1.85
N ASP A 69 -3.26 14.16 2.25
CA ASP A 69 -4.55 14.54 1.66
C ASP A 69 -4.34 15.34 0.36
N VAL A 70 -3.79 14.67 -0.64
CA VAL A 70 -3.56 15.21 -1.98
C VAL A 70 -3.89 14.14 -3.02
N ALA A 71 -4.33 14.59 -4.19
CA ALA A 71 -4.41 13.72 -5.34
C ALA A 71 -2.98 13.24 -5.67
N TYR A 72 -2.86 11.98 -6.07
CA TYR A 72 -1.58 11.46 -6.51
C TYR A 72 -1.09 12.20 -7.74
N ASP A 73 0.12 12.76 -7.65
CA ASP A 73 0.88 13.27 -8.77
C ASP A 73 2.03 12.30 -9.08
N ALA A 74 2.23 11.97 -10.34
CA ALA A 74 3.36 11.16 -10.78
C ALA A 74 4.70 11.83 -10.48
N ALA A 75 4.73 13.16 -10.37
CA ALA A 75 5.90 13.91 -9.90
C ALA A 75 6.34 13.49 -8.48
N HIS A 76 5.48 12.86 -7.68
CA HIS A 76 5.88 12.30 -6.38
C HIS A 76 6.78 11.06 -6.49
N LEU A 77 6.91 10.47 -7.69
CA LEU A 77 7.82 9.35 -7.95
C LEU A 77 9.13 9.78 -8.63
N GLU A 78 9.26 11.06 -8.99
CA GLU A 78 10.45 11.59 -9.64
C GLU A 78 11.39 12.21 -8.57
N ASP A 79 12.68 11.87 -8.62
CA ASP A 79 13.72 12.36 -7.69
C ASP A 79 14.06 13.85 -7.91
#